data_AF-A0A1V6YV04-F1
#
_entry.id   AF-A0A1V6YV04-F1
#
_cell.length_a   1.000
_cell.length_b   1.000
_cell.length_c   1.000
_cell.angle_alpha   90.00
_cell.angle_beta   90.00
_cell.angle_gamma   90.00
#
_symmetry.space_group_name_H-M   'P 1'
#
loop_
_entity.id
_entity.type
_entity.pdbx_description
1 polymer ?
#
loop_
_entity_poly.entity_id
_entity_poly.type
_entity_poly.pdbx_seq_one_letter_code
_entity_poly.pdbx_strand_id
1 'polypeptide(L)'
;MSSQAPASGPAPIASGAMFRAFAGGIYNLRASIDHREELANSYPVPRDEIEALSEHIWETQVEFARQIRNWSDPVGRMILANLYESLIGTLPNEDGTIP
;
A
#
# COMPACT_ATOMS: atom_id res chain seq x y z
N MET A 1 34.02 2.36 38.78
CA MET A 1 32.55 2.55 38.91
C MET A 1 32.03 2.82 37.51
N SER A 2 31.40 1.82 36.88
CA SER A 2 30.88 1.94 35.51
C SER A 2 29.45 2.49 35.57
N SER A 3 29.21 3.67 35.01
CA SER A 3 27.89 4.25 34.87
C SER A 3 27.34 3.93 33.49
N GLN A 4 26.26 3.15 33.45
CA GLN A 4 25.54 2.74 32.25
C GLN A 4 24.25 3.55 32.08
N ALA A 5 24.13 4.14 30.88
CA ALA A 5 22.92 4.50 30.11
C ALA A 5 22.05 5.72 30.56
N PRO A 6 21.28 6.32 29.63
CA PRO A 6 20.21 5.60 28.91
C PRO A 6 20.41 5.50 27.39
N ALA A 7 20.02 4.35 26.86
CA ALA A 7 19.79 4.13 25.44
C ALA A 7 18.58 4.97 24.99
N SER A 8 18.79 5.85 24.02
CA SER A 8 17.71 6.55 23.31
C SER A 8 17.26 5.69 22.14
N GLY A 9 16.31 4.78 22.37
CA GLY A 9 15.65 4.04 21.30
C GLY A 9 14.31 4.71 20.93
N PRO A 10 14.04 5.06 19.66
CA PRO A 10 12.70 5.48 19.26
C PRO A 10 11.73 4.29 19.33
N ALA A 11 10.48 4.59 19.71
CA ALA A 11 9.52 3.64 20.26
C ALA A 11 8.97 2.60 19.26
N PRO A 12 8.89 1.30 19.62
CA PRO A 12 8.29 0.25 18.80
C PRO A 12 6.79 0.42 18.52
N ILE A 13 6.10 1.29 19.27
CA ILE A 13 4.65 1.52 19.14
C ILE A 13 4.31 2.31 17.86
N ALA A 14 5.18 3.23 17.42
CA ALA A 14 4.97 4.00 16.19
C ALA A 14 5.03 3.11 14.93
N SER A 15 5.92 2.10 14.92
CA SER A 15 6.06 1.15 13.82
C SER A 15 4.81 0.29 13.65
N GLY A 16 4.19 -0.16 14.75
CA GLY A 16 2.95 -0.94 14.70
C GLY A 16 1.74 -0.15 14.18
N ALA A 17 1.61 1.13 14.58
CA ALA A 17 0.53 1.99 14.09
C ALA A 17 0.68 2.33 12.60
N MET A 18 1.90 2.68 12.16
CA MET A 18 2.19 2.94 10.75
C MET A 18 1.98 1.70 9.88
N PHE A 19 2.42 0.54 10.34
CA PHE A 19 2.17 -0.73 9.65
C PHE A 19 0.68 -0.98 9.45
N ARG A 20 -0.14 -0.83 10.50
CA ARG A 20 -1.59 -1.03 10.42
C ARG A 20 -2.27 -0.02 9.50
N ALA A 21 -1.85 1.23 9.56
CA ALA A 21 -2.37 2.28 8.68
C ALA A 21 -2.04 1.98 7.21
N PHE A 22 -0.81 1.57 6.92
CA PHE A 22 -0.39 1.19 5.58
C PHE A 22 -1.14 -0.05 5.06
N ALA A 23 -1.28 -1.09 5.88
CA ALA A 23 -2.09 -2.26 5.55
C ALA A 23 -3.55 -1.87 5.28
N GLY A 24 -4.13 -0.97 6.08
CA GLY A 24 -5.45 -0.37 5.82
C GLY A 24 -5.53 0.35 4.47
N GLY A 25 -4.46 1.04 4.07
CA GLY A 25 -4.32 1.63 2.74
C GLY A 25 -4.45 0.59 1.63
N ILE A 26 -3.80 -0.57 1.76
CA ILE A 26 -3.90 -1.66 0.77
C ILE A 26 -5.34 -2.19 0.66
N TYR A 27 -6.05 -2.35 1.78
CA TYR A 27 -7.47 -2.73 1.75
C TYR A 27 -8.35 -1.67 1.06
N ASN A 28 -8.09 -0.39 1.30
CA ASN A 28 -8.83 0.70 0.64
C ASN A 28 -8.56 0.75 -0.87
N LEU A 29 -7.32 0.49 -1.28
CA LEU A 29 -6.98 0.36 -2.69
C LEU A 29 -7.74 -0.82 -3.34
N ARG A 30 -7.84 -1.96 -2.64
CA ARG A 30 -8.65 -3.08 -3.11
C ARG A 30 -10.12 -2.69 -3.28
N ALA A 31 -10.69 -2.02 -2.28
CA ALA A 31 -12.07 -1.53 -2.36
C ALA A 31 -12.28 -0.54 -3.53
N SER A 32 -11.27 0.28 -3.85
CA SER A 32 -11.32 1.19 -4.99
C SER A 32 -11.32 0.43 -6.33
N ILE A 33 -10.54 -0.66 -6.44
CA ILE A 33 -10.56 -1.55 -7.60
C ILE A 33 -11.93 -2.21 -7.75
N ASP A 34 -12.47 -2.78 -6.66
CA ASP A 34 -13.79 -3.40 -6.67
C ASP A 34 -14.87 -2.37 -7.07
N HIS A 35 -14.80 -1.14 -6.54
CA HIS A 35 -15.72 -0.06 -6.90
C HIS A 35 -15.64 0.32 -8.39
N ARG A 36 -14.43 0.38 -8.97
CA ARG A 36 -14.25 0.61 -10.40
C ARG A 36 -14.92 -0.49 -11.24
N GLU A 37 -14.84 -1.74 -10.80
CA GLU A 37 -15.52 -2.86 -11.46
C GLU A 37 -17.05 -2.73 -11.36
N GLU A 38 -17.57 -2.31 -10.21
CA GLU A 38 -19.00 -2.02 -10.03
C GLU A 38 -19.48 -0.91 -10.98
N LEU A 39 -18.74 0.19 -11.09
CA LEU A 39 -19.05 1.29 -12.01
C LEU A 39 -19.06 0.80 -13.47
N ALA A 40 -18.09 -0.03 -13.86
CA ALA A 40 -18.02 -0.61 -15.20
C ALA A 40 -19.23 -1.51 -15.54
N ASN A 41 -19.86 -2.10 -14.52
CA ASN A 41 -21.05 -2.94 -14.65
C ASN A 41 -22.38 -2.17 -14.47
N SER A 42 -22.33 -0.87 -14.17
CA SER A 42 -23.51 -0.03 -13.97
C SER A 42 -24.13 0.48 -15.29
N TYR A 43 -25.39 0.91 -15.25
CA TYR A 43 -26.05 1.53 -16.39
C TYR A 43 -26.78 2.84 -16.00
N PRO A 44 -26.51 3.97 -16.67
CA PRO A 44 -25.49 4.14 -17.72
C PRO A 44 -24.05 4.03 -17.17
N VAL A 45 -23.11 3.61 -18.01
CA VAL A 45 -21.70 3.48 -17.60
C VAL A 45 -21.05 4.87 -17.44
N PRO A 46 -20.59 5.27 -16.24
CA PRO A 46 -20.00 6.58 -15.99
C PRO A 46 -18.52 6.60 -16.38
N ARG A 47 -18.23 6.84 -17.66
CA ARG A 47 -16.86 6.74 -18.21
C ARG A 47 -15.84 7.66 -17.54
N ASP A 48 -16.20 8.92 -17.33
CA ASP A 48 -15.30 9.92 -16.74
C ASP A 48 -14.89 9.55 -15.31
N GLU A 49 -15.82 8.99 -14.53
CA GLU A 49 -15.58 8.52 -13.17
C GLU A 49 -14.67 7.28 -13.16
N ILE A 50 -14.91 6.34 -14.09
CA ILE A 50 -14.05 5.16 -14.27
C ILE A 50 -12.63 5.59 -14.66
N GLU A 51 -12.47 6.57 -15.55
CA GLU A 51 -11.15 7.05 -15.98
C GLU A 51 -10.39 7.68 -14.82
N ALA A 52 -11.01 8.64 -14.13
CA ALA A 52 -10.41 9.29 -12.95
C ALA A 52 -10.04 8.27 -11.86
N LEU A 53 -10.91 7.30 -11.59
CA LEU A 53 -10.64 6.25 -10.62
C LEU A 53 -9.53 5.30 -11.09
N SER A 54 -9.44 5.00 -12.39
CA SER A 54 -8.36 4.17 -12.94
C SER A 54 -7.00 4.81 -12.76
N GLU A 55 -6.89 6.11 -13.04
CA GLU A 55 -5.67 6.89 -12.83
C GLU A 55 -5.27 6.91 -11.36
N HIS A 56 -6.21 7.23 -10.48
CA HIS A 56 -5.97 7.25 -9.04
C HIS A 56 -5.52 5.88 -8.49
N ILE A 57 -6.15 4.79 -8.93
CA ILE A 57 -5.76 3.42 -8.57
C ILE A 57 -4.32 3.17 -9.01
N TRP A 58 -3.98 3.51 -10.25
CA TRP A 58 -2.64 3.27 -10.79
C TRP A 58 -1.56 4.03 -10.03
N GLU A 59 -1.75 5.33 -9.80
CA GLU A 59 -0.81 6.14 -9.02
C GLU A 59 -0.61 5.58 -7.61
N THR A 60 -1.70 5.15 -6.97
CA THR A 60 -1.66 4.57 -5.62
C THR A 60 -0.92 3.22 -5.61
N GLN A 61 -1.11 2.38 -6.63
CA GLN A 61 -0.37 1.13 -6.79
C GLN A 61 1.15 1.36 -6.85
N VAL A 62 1.57 2.32 -7.69
CA VAL A 62 3.00 2.68 -7.84
C VAL A 62 3.56 3.23 -6.54
N GLU A 63 2.83 4.12 -5.86
CA GLU A 63 3.29 4.71 -4.60
C GLU A 63 3.40 3.65 -3.49
N PHE A 64 2.43 2.74 -3.36
CA PHE A 64 2.54 1.64 -2.41
C PHE A 64 3.71 0.71 -2.74
N ALA A 65 3.94 0.40 -4.00
CA ALA A 65 5.07 -0.43 -4.38
C ALA A 65 6.41 0.21 -4.00
N ARG A 66 6.56 1.52 -4.21
CA ARG A 66 7.72 2.28 -3.75
C ARG A 66 7.88 2.24 -2.23
N GLN A 67 6.80 2.49 -1.48
CA GLN A 67 6.86 2.50 -0.02
C GLN A 67 7.15 1.12 0.57
N ILE A 68 6.58 0.05 0.00
CA ILE A 68 6.86 -1.34 0.39
C ILE A 68 8.34 -1.66 0.17
N ARG A 69 8.92 -1.35 -1.01
CA ARG A 69 10.35 -1.61 -1.28
C ARG A 69 11.27 -0.90 -0.29
N ASN A 70 10.94 0.34 0.03
CA ASN A 70 11.70 1.21 0.94
C ASN A 70 11.37 0.99 2.42
N TRP A 71 10.50 0.04 2.75
CA TRP A 71 10.13 -0.23 4.12
C TRP A 71 11.34 -0.74 4.93
N SER A 72 11.67 -0.03 6.01
CA SER A 72 12.93 -0.24 6.75
C SER A 72 13.00 -1.57 7.49
N ASP A 73 11.86 -2.13 7.89
CA ASP A 73 11.76 -3.43 8.56
C ASP A 73 11.59 -4.57 7.55
N PRO A 74 12.54 -5.52 7.41
CA PRO A 74 12.45 -6.59 6.42
C PRO A 74 11.24 -7.52 6.61
N VAL A 75 10.83 -7.77 7.86
CA VAL A 75 9.67 -8.64 8.15
C VAL A 75 8.38 -7.93 7.77
N GLY A 76 8.19 -6.69 8.21
CA GLY A 76 7.07 -5.84 7.82
C GLY A 76 6.98 -5.66 6.31
N ARG A 77 8.11 -5.42 5.64
CA ARG A 77 8.18 -5.35 4.17
C ARG A 77 7.62 -6.59 3.50
N MET A 78 8.08 -7.77 3.93
CA MET A 78 7.62 -9.04 3.38
C MET A 78 6.12 -9.25 3.61
N ILE A 79 5.61 -8.92 4.81
CA ILE A 79 4.18 -9.04 5.11
C ILE A 79 3.36 -8.09 4.23
N LEU A 80 3.78 -6.84 4.07
CA LEU A 80 3.08 -5.85 3.24
C LEU A 80 3.11 -6.22 1.75
N ALA A 81 4.25 -6.72 1.25
CA ALA A 81 4.38 -7.21 -0.13
C ALA A 81 3.42 -8.38 -0.38
N ASN A 82 3.39 -9.37 0.51
CA ASN A 82 2.50 -10.53 0.39
C ASN A 82 1.02 -10.11 0.49
N LEU A 83 0.69 -9.17 1.37
CA LEU A 83 -0.67 -8.64 1.48
C LEU A 83 -1.09 -7.91 0.20
N TYR A 84 -0.22 -7.06 -0.34
CA TYR A 84 -0.45 -6.36 -1.61
C TYR A 84 -0.66 -7.36 -2.75
N GLU A 85 0.22 -8.34 -2.90
CA GLU A 85 0.11 -9.36 -3.96
C GLU A 85 -1.17 -10.18 -3.85
N SER A 86 -1.57 -10.54 -2.63
CA SER A 86 -2.80 -11.31 -2.40
C SER A 86 -4.08 -10.53 -2.70
N LEU A 87 -4.09 -9.20 -2.55
CA LEU A 87 -5.30 -8.39 -2.71
C LEU A 87 -5.34 -7.68 -4.06
N ILE A 88 -4.23 -7.13 -4.50
CA ILE A 88 -4.15 -6.23 -5.66
C ILE A 88 -3.57 -6.95 -6.88
N GLY A 89 -2.62 -7.85 -6.67
CA GLY A 89 -1.88 -8.55 -7.73
C GLY A 89 -0.42 -8.12 -7.80
N THR A 90 0.23 -8.29 -8.96
CA THR A 90 1.68 -8.08 -9.11
C THR A 90 2.10 -6.70 -8.65
N LEU A 91 3.11 -6.65 -7.77
CA LEU A 91 3.70 -5.41 -7.28
C LEU A 91 4.45 -4.69 -8.42
N PRO A 92 4.00 -3.52 -8.92
CA PRO A 92 4.67 -2.80 -10.00
C PRO A 92 6.08 -2.38 -9.60
N ASN A 93 7.03 -2.30 -10.53
CA ASN A 93 8.36 -1.73 -10.37
C ASN A 93 8.30 -0.24 -9.96
N GLU A 94 9.44 0.34 -9.57
CA GLU A 94 9.48 1.74 -9.09
C GLU A 94 9.13 2.78 -10.15
N ASP A 95 9.26 2.41 -11.43
CA ASP A 95 8.86 3.17 -12.61
C ASP A 95 7.43 2.85 -13.06
N GLY A 96 6.72 2.00 -12.32
CA GLY A 96 5.38 1.54 -12.63
C GLY A 96 5.32 0.41 -13.66
N THR A 97 6.44 -0.13 -14.16
CA THR A 97 6.37 -1.30 -15.04
C THR A 97 5.95 -2.56 -14.28
N ILE A 98 5.15 -3.45 -14.89
CA ILE A 98 4.85 -4.75 -14.28
C ILE A 98 5.99 -5.73 -14.65
N PRO A 99 6.61 -6.42 -13.66
CA PRO A 99 7.66 -7.41 -13.92
C PRO A 99 7.22 -8.58 -14.82
#